data_AF-A0A1I4HJH3-F1
#
_entry.id   AF-A0A1I4HJH3-F1
#
_cell.length_a   1.000
_cell.length_b   1.000
_cell.length_c   1.000
_cell.angle_alpha   90.00
_cell.angle_beta   90.00
_cell.angle_gamma   90.00
#
_symmetry.space_group_name_H-M   'P 1'
#
loop_
_entity.id
_entity.type
_entity.pdbx_description
1 polymer ?
#
loop_
_entity_poly.entity_id
_entity_poly.type
_entity_poly.pdbx_seq_one_letter_code
_entity_poly.pdbx_strand_id
1 'polypeptide(L)'
;MTWINDFENEFNIHAQSDEFKLIIGIRPFKQNLGNKKLAVDITTNTPFQNTLYNGFNEVAFLVRDWIKIQSSLEMIFNLLSGSSSKSLEILAWLRGNKISPIEFAEYLLNVHDLMLVNKEDSKGNCISSKIMTLVRTINSQNQKVNILFTGSIFFSRGIRNNNGIKNDLGGVYHPSGYNLNKYSIIYEDIWYNFNQNRVKNTSKAKTVKLNKFMIFK
;
A
#
# COMPACT_ATOMS: atom_id res chain seq x y z
N MET A 1 5.97 -5.30 19.88
CA MET A 1 6.88 -5.60 18.77
C MET A 1 8.23 -4.99 19.10
N THR A 2 9.23 -5.79 19.47
CA THR A 2 10.53 -5.30 19.98
C THR A 2 11.42 -4.69 18.91
N TRP A 3 11.23 -5.07 17.64
CA TRP A 3 12.04 -4.63 16.50
C TRP A 3 11.71 -3.23 15.99
N ILE A 4 10.57 -2.63 16.37
CA ILE A 4 10.12 -1.35 15.83
C ILE A 4 11.14 -0.25 16.08
N ASN A 5 11.60 -0.09 17.32
CA ASN A 5 12.54 0.97 17.67
C ASN A 5 13.85 0.84 16.88
N ASP A 6 14.37 -0.38 16.74
CA ASP A 6 15.59 -0.64 15.98
C ASP A 6 15.40 -0.29 14.50
N PHE A 7 14.25 -0.65 13.94
CA PHE A 7 13.90 -0.33 12.55
C PHE A 7 13.72 1.17 12.32
N GLU A 8 13.02 1.86 13.21
CA GLU A 8 12.80 3.31 13.11
C GLU A 8 14.11 4.09 13.27
N ASN A 9 14.99 3.66 14.16
CA ASN A 9 16.32 4.26 14.32
C ASN A 9 17.20 4.03 13.09
N GLU A 10 17.24 2.80 12.55
CA GLU A 10 18.04 2.46 11.38
C GLU A 10 17.65 3.32 10.16
N PHE A 11 16.35 3.44 9.91
CA PHE A 11 15.86 4.10 8.71
C PHE A 11 15.40 5.55 8.91
N ASN A 12 15.69 6.13 10.09
CA ASN A 12 15.27 7.49 10.48
C ASN A 12 13.78 7.72 10.23
N ILE A 13 12.95 6.87 10.81
CA ILE A 13 11.50 6.95 10.66
C ILE A 13 10.94 7.86 11.73
N HIS A 14 10.07 8.77 11.31
CA HIS A 14 9.31 9.61 12.23
C HIS A 14 7.83 9.27 12.08
N ALA A 15 7.17 8.94 13.18
CA ALA A 15 5.72 8.74 13.19
C ALA A 15 5.04 10.00 12.62
N GLN A 16 4.35 9.85 11.48
CA GLN A 16 3.65 10.94 10.84
C GLN A 16 2.24 10.55 10.40
N SER A 17 1.27 11.18 11.06
CA SER A 17 0.18 11.97 10.47
C SER A 17 -1.15 11.67 11.14
N ASP A 18 -1.93 12.71 11.41
CA ASP A 18 -3.34 12.60 11.81
C ASP A 18 -4.27 12.17 10.64
N GLU A 19 -3.70 11.65 9.54
CA GLU A 19 -4.43 11.30 8.32
C GLU A 19 -4.16 9.83 7.98
N PHE A 20 -5.23 9.10 7.68
CA PHE A 20 -5.16 7.71 7.27
C PHE A 20 -4.75 7.61 5.80
N LYS A 21 -3.92 6.62 5.47
CA LYS A 21 -3.34 6.41 4.14
C LYS A 21 -3.75 5.03 3.65
N LEU A 22 -4.31 4.97 2.45
CA LEU A 22 -4.76 3.72 1.85
C LEU A 22 -4.16 3.58 0.45
N ILE A 23 -3.32 2.57 0.25
CA ILE A 23 -2.76 2.24 -1.07
C ILE A 23 -3.48 0.99 -1.58
N ILE A 24 -4.10 1.12 -2.76
CA ILE A 24 -4.95 0.09 -3.35
C ILE A 24 -4.26 -0.50 -4.58
N GLY A 25 -3.89 -1.78 -4.47
CA GLY A 25 -3.42 -2.63 -5.57
C GLY A 25 -4.56 -3.21 -6.39
N ILE A 26 -4.21 -3.96 -7.44
CA ILE A 26 -5.21 -4.62 -8.30
C ILE A 26 -5.69 -5.92 -7.67
N ARG A 27 -4.79 -6.87 -7.47
CA ARG A 27 -5.10 -8.24 -7.05
C ARG A 27 -3.87 -8.88 -6.37
N PRO A 28 -4.06 -9.90 -5.52
CA PRO A 28 -2.95 -10.65 -4.93
C PRO A 28 -2.05 -11.32 -5.98
N PHE A 29 -0.80 -11.60 -5.60
CA PHE A 29 0.10 -12.39 -6.44
C PHE A 29 -0.44 -13.80 -6.64
N LYS A 30 -0.62 -14.20 -7.90
CA LYS A 30 -1.08 -15.56 -8.28
C LYS A 30 0.04 -16.61 -8.31
N GLN A 31 1.28 -16.16 -8.22
CA GLN A 31 2.47 -16.99 -8.36
C GLN A 31 2.72 -17.81 -7.09
N ASN A 32 3.28 -19.00 -7.26
CA ASN A 32 3.81 -19.83 -6.19
C ASN A 32 5.33 -19.97 -6.35
N LEU A 33 6.02 -20.19 -5.23
CA LEU A 33 7.40 -20.65 -5.21
C LEU A 33 7.43 -22.03 -4.54
N GLY A 34 7.59 -23.08 -5.34
CA GLY A 34 7.33 -24.44 -4.89
C GLY A 34 5.87 -24.60 -4.45
N ASN A 35 5.67 -25.10 -3.23
CA ASN A 35 4.35 -25.28 -2.61
C ASN A 35 3.86 -24.04 -1.83
N LYS A 36 4.62 -22.94 -1.82
CA LYS A 36 4.26 -21.71 -1.09
C LYS A 36 3.65 -20.66 -2.03
N LYS A 37 2.47 -20.14 -1.68
CA LYS A 37 1.89 -18.95 -2.34
C LYS A 37 2.75 -17.72 -2.06
N LEU A 38 2.97 -16.88 -3.07
CA LEU A 38 3.67 -15.60 -2.88
C LEU A 38 2.81 -14.54 -2.18
N ALA A 39 1.48 -14.60 -2.33
CA ALA A 39 0.59 -13.68 -1.64
C ALA A 39 0.70 -13.81 -0.11
N VAL A 40 0.66 -12.68 0.58
CA VAL A 40 0.62 -12.61 2.04
C VAL A 40 -0.82 -12.78 2.50
N ASP A 41 -1.16 -14.00 2.92
CA ASP A 41 -2.47 -14.36 3.45
C ASP A 41 -2.60 -13.93 4.93
N ILE A 42 -3.65 -13.18 5.26
CA ILE A 42 -3.92 -12.69 6.62
C ILE A 42 -4.96 -13.54 7.38
N THR A 43 -5.49 -14.59 6.74
CA THR A 43 -6.46 -15.50 7.37
C THR A 43 -5.80 -16.65 8.12
N THR A 44 -4.48 -16.85 7.95
CA THR A 44 -3.75 -18.00 8.48
C THR A 44 -2.89 -17.66 9.69
N ASN A 45 -3.02 -18.45 10.77
CA ASN A 45 -2.13 -18.66 11.93
C ASN A 45 -1.60 -17.46 12.75
N THR A 46 -1.70 -16.22 12.27
CA THR A 46 -1.35 -15.02 13.04
C THR A 46 -2.53 -14.07 12.96
N PRO A 47 -3.36 -13.95 14.02
CA PRO A 47 -4.46 -13.01 13.99
C PRO A 47 -3.90 -11.60 13.87
N PHE A 48 -4.29 -10.91 12.80
CA PHE A 48 -4.10 -9.47 12.71
C PHE A 48 -4.75 -8.84 13.94
N GLN A 49 -3.98 -8.12 14.76
CA GLN A 49 -4.53 -7.56 16.00
C GLN A 49 -5.51 -6.41 15.71
N ASN A 50 -5.31 -5.72 14.59
CA ASN A 50 -6.13 -4.59 14.18
C ASN A 50 -7.32 -5.04 13.32
N THR A 51 -8.53 -4.68 13.75
CA THR A 51 -9.79 -5.06 13.11
C THR A 51 -10.05 -4.37 11.76
N LEU A 52 -9.27 -3.37 11.37
CA LEU A 52 -9.44 -2.69 10.08
C LEU A 52 -9.12 -3.61 8.88
N TYR A 53 -8.29 -4.64 9.07
CA TYR A 53 -8.07 -5.69 8.07
C TYR A 53 -9.20 -6.75 8.04
N ASN A 54 -10.20 -6.68 8.92
CA ASN A 54 -11.30 -7.62 8.91
C ASN A 54 -12.05 -7.57 7.57
N GLY A 55 -12.21 -8.74 6.95
CA GLY A 55 -12.87 -8.88 5.66
C GLY A 55 -11.93 -8.80 4.45
N PHE A 56 -10.65 -8.52 4.65
CA PHE A 56 -9.62 -8.75 3.64
C PHE A 56 -8.98 -10.13 3.86
N ASN A 57 -8.47 -10.75 2.80
CA ASN A 57 -7.81 -12.05 2.89
C ASN A 57 -6.31 -11.94 2.65
N GLU A 58 -5.84 -10.89 1.98
CA GLU A 58 -4.44 -10.70 1.62
C GLU A 58 -3.98 -9.25 1.77
N VAL A 59 -2.70 -9.05 2.10
CA VAL A 59 -2.03 -7.73 2.04
C VAL A 59 -1.57 -7.46 0.61
N ALA A 60 -1.83 -6.25 0.09
CA ALA A 60 -1.37 -5.87 -1.23
C ALA A 60 0.15 -5.61 -1.29
N PHE A 61 0.74 -5.85 -2.46
CA PHE A 61 2.15 -5.61 -2.82
C PHE A 61 3.21 -6.40 -2.05
N LEU A 62 2.95 -6.77 -0.80
CA LEU A 62 3.86 -7.58 0.01
C LEU A 62 3.93 -9.02 -0.50
N VAL A 63 5.09 -9.63 -0.31
CA VAL A 63 5.40 -10.99 -0.76
C VAL A 63 5.77 -11.84 0.45
N ARG A 64 5.22 -13.05 0.54
CA ARG A 64 5.49 -14.01 1.62
C ARG A 64 6.99 -14.25 1.78
N ASP A 65 7.43 -14.28 3.04
CA ASP A 65 8.81 -14.53 3.49
C ASP A 65 9.87 -13.61 2.84
N TRP A 66 9.46 -12.48 2.23
CA TRP A 66 10.32 -11.64 1.40
C TRP A 66 11.08 -12.43 0.33
N ILE A 67 10.50 -13.54 -0.11
CA ILE A 67 11.24 -14.62 -0.79
C ILE A 67 11.66 -14.23 -2.21
N LYS A 68 11.00 -13.22 -2.77
CA LYS A 68 11.28 -12.68 -4.10
C LYS A 68 10.93 -11.20 -4.13
N ILE A 69 11.86 -10.40 -4.65
CA ILE A 69 11.60 -8.99 -4.95
C ILE A 69 10.81 -8.93 -6.26
N GLN A 70 9.58 -8.43 -6.17
CA GLN A 70 8.74 -8.10 -7.31
C GLN A 70 8.86 -6.61 -7.57
N SER A 71 8.80 -6.16 -8.82
CA SER A 71 8.89 -4.72 -9.14
C SER A 71 7.88 -3.90 -8.34
N SER A 72 6.67 -4.43 -8.14
CA SER A 72 5.62 -3.75 -7.38
C SER A 72 5.90 -3.67 -5.88
N LEU A 73 6.63 -4.64 -5.33
CA LEU A 73 7.08 -4.61 -3.94
C LEU A 73 8.11 -3.48 -3.79
N GLU A 74 9.14 -3.51 -4.63
CA GLU A 74 10.23 -2.54 -4.61
C GLU A 74 9.72 -1.10 -4.75
N MET A 75 8.82 -0.83 -5.71
CA MET A 75 8.32 0.53 -5.92
C MET A 75 7.42 1.03 -4.78
N ILE A 76 6.71 0.13 -4.08
CA ILE A 76 5.99 0.53 -2.86
C ILE A 76 6.99 0.92 -1.77
N PHE A 77 8.07 0.15 -1.60
CA PHE A 77 9.12 0.56 -0.66
C PHE A 77 9.79 1.87 -1.07
N ASN A 78 10.03 2.11 -2.36
CA ASN A 78 10.52 3.42 -2.84
C ASN A 78 9.56 4.56 -2.47
N LEU A 79 8.25 4.35 -2.70
CA LEU A 79 7.22 5.34 -2.36
C LEU A 79 7.17 5.59 -0.85
N LEU A 80 7.18 4.53 -0.04
CA LEU A 80 7.17 4.68 1.41
C LEU A 80 8.44 5.42 1.86
N SER A 81 9.61 5.11 1.29
CA SER A 81 10.88 5.72 1.70
C SER A 81 11.17 7.09 1.09
N GLY A 82 10.32 7.57 0.19
CA GLY A 82 10.58 8.79 -0.59
C GLY A 82 11.92 8.77 -1.32
N SER A 83 12.44 7.57 -1.62
CA SER A 83 13.78 7.36 -2.17
C SER A 83 13.75 6.21 -3.16
N SER A 84 14.46 6.37 -4.27
CA SER A 84 14.64 5.34 -5.29
C SER A 84 15.68 4.29 -4.92
N SER A 85 16.47 4.50 -3.86
CA SER A 85 17.63 3.66 -3.52
C SER A 85 17.49 2.87 -2.22
N LYS A 86 16.54 3.23 -1.34
CA LYS A 86 16.42 2.62 0.00
C LYS A 86 15.61 1.33 0.04
N SER A 87 14.83 1.00 -0.99
CA SER A 87 13.90 -0.14 -0.95
C SER A 87 14.58 -1.48 -0.71
N LEU A 88 15.71 -1.75 -1.37
CA LEU A 88 16.45 -3.00 -1.20
C LEU A 88 17.08 -3.12 0.18
N GLU A 89 17.56 -2.01 0.73
CA GLU A 89 18.14 -1.94 2.08
C GLU A 89 17.08 -2.27 3.14
N ILE A 90 15.89 -1.66 3.02
CA ILE A 90 14.77 -1.92 3.92
C ILE A 90 14.32 -3.39 3.82
N LEU A 91 14.17 -3.91 2.59
CA LEU A 91 13.79 -5.31 2.37
C LEU A 91 14.84 -6.28 2.94
N ALA A 92 16.13 -5.98 2.77
CA ALA A 92 17.22 -6.78 3.32
C ALA A 92 17.20 -6.78 4.85
N TRP A 93 16.95 -5.62 5.48
CA TRP A 93 16.85 -5.50 6.93
C TRP A 93 15.66 -6.30 7.49
N LEU A 94 14.47 -6.15 6.89
CA LEU A 94 13.27 -6.88 7.32
C LEU A 94 13.48 -8.39 7.24
N ARG A 95 14.11 -8.86 6.15
CA ARG A 95 14.45 -10.27 5.97
C ARG A 95 15.52 -10.74 6.95
N GLY A 96 16.58 -9.96 7.16
CA GLY A 96 17.69 -10.29 8.06
C GLY A 96 17.24 -10.42 9.51
N ASN A 97 16.32 -9.56 9.94
CA ASN A 97 15.71 -9.57 11.27
C ASN A 97 14.51 -10.52 11.39
N LYS A 98 14.21 -11.30 10.34
CA LYS A 98 13.12 -12.28 10.31
C LYS A 98 11.74 -11.69 10.62
N ILE A 99 11.54 -10.40 10.31
CA ILE A 99 10.23 -9.75 10.47
C ILE A 99 9.32 -10.28 9.37
N SER A 100 8.14 -10.78 9.71
CA SER A 100 7.21 -11.26 8.68
C SER A 100 6.56 -10.10 7.91
N PRO A 101 6.12 -10.32 6.66
CA PRO A 101 5.31 -9.33 5.94
C PRO A 101 4.02 -8.92 6.63
N ILE A 102 3.44 -9.81 7.45
CA ILE A 102 2.23 -9.52 8.24
C ILE A 102 2.57 -8.53 9.36
N GLU A 103 3.63 -8.81 10.14
CA GLU A 103 4.10 -7.89 11.20
C GLU A 103 4.47 -6.52 10.63
N PHE A 104 5.10 -6.47 9.46
CA PHE A 104 5.40 -5.20 8.80
C PHE A 104 4.12 -4.45 8.38
N ALA A 105 3.10 -5.16 7.87
CA ALA A 105 1.81 -4.55 7.55
C ALA A 105 1.07 -4.05 8.80
N GLU A 106 1.16 -4.76 9.93
CA GLU A 106 0.63 -4.30 11.21
C GLU A 106 1.37 -3.05 11.71
N TYR A 107 2.69 -3.01 11.56
CA TYR A 107 3.48 -1.83 11.87
C TYR A 107 3.05 -0.61 11.04
N LEU A 108 2.91 -0.76 9.72
CA LEU A 108 2.42 0.31 8.84
C LEU A 108 1.05 0.83 9.30
N LEU A 109 0.14 -0.08 9.67
CA LEU A 109 -1.19 0.30 10.10
C LEU A 109 -1.20 0.98 11.47
N ASN A 110 -0.55 0.37 12.47
CA ASN A 110 -0.66 0.81 13.86
C ASN A 110 0.21 2.02 14.19
N VAL A 111 1.31 2.23 13.45
CA VAL A 111 2.25 3.33 13.71
C VAL A 111 2.09 4.48 12.71
N HIS A 112 1.71 4.17 11.46
CA HIS A 112 1.69 5.17 10.37
C HIS A 112 0.30 5.42 9.78
N ASP A 113 -0.75 4.82 10.35
CA ASP A 113 -2.12 4.82 9.82
C ASP A 113 -2.15 4.49 8.33
N LEU A 114 -1.31 3.55 7.89
CA LEU A 114 -1.14 3.18 6.49
C LEU A 114 -1.55 1.74 6.25
N MET A 115 -2.44 1.54 5.28
CA MET A 115 -2.96 0.23 4.92
C MET A 115 -2.74 -0.09 3.44
N LEU A 116 -2.35 -1.32 3.16
CA LEU A 116 -2.14 -1.87 1.82
C LEU A 116 -3.22 -2.91 1.51
N VAL A 117 -4.10 -2.65 0.53
CA VAL A 117 -5.21 -3.55 0.18
C VAL A 117 -5.32 -3.76 -1.33
N ASN A 118 -5.92 -4.87 -1.74
CA ASN A 118 -6.24 -5.12 -3.16
C ASN A 118 -7.70 -4.73 -3.45
N LYS A 119 -8.00 -4.30 -4.68
CA LYS A 119 -9.40 -4.11 -5.11
C LYS A 119 -10.10 -5.42 -5.49
N GLU A 120 -9.34 -6.46 -5.78
CA GLU A 120 -9.84 -7.81 -6.09
C GLU A 120 -9.30 -8.82 -5.08
N ASP A 121 -10.08 -9.87 -4.78
CA ASP A 121 -9.63 -11.02 -4.01
C ASP A 121 -8.84 -12.02 -4.88
N SER A 122 -8.35 -13.11 -4.28
CA SER A 122 -7.65 -14.19 -4.97
C SER A 122 -8.48 -14.92 -6.05
N LYS A 123 -9.82 -14.84 -5.99
CA LYS A 123 -10.74 -15.36 -7.00
C LYS A 123 -11.02 -14.34 -8.12
N GLY A 124 -10.50 -13.11 -7.99
CA GLY A 124 -10.73 -12.00 -8.93
C GLY A 124 -12.05 -11.25 -8.69
N ASN A 125 -12.74 -11.52 -7.58
CA ASN A 125 -13.95 -10.79 -7.24
C ASN A 125 -13.60 -9.38 -6.76
N CYS A 126 -14.34 -8.40 -7.25
CA CYS A 126 -14.18 -7.01 -6.83
C CYS A 126 -14.66 -6.82 -5.37
N ILE A 127 -13.79 -6.30 -4.50
CA ILE A 127 -14.10 -6.05 -3.08
C ILE A 127 -14.27 -4.57 -2.74
N SER A 128 -14.71 -3.75 -3.71
CA SER A 128 -14.95 -2.30 -3.53
C SER A 128 -15.87 -1.97 -2.36
N SER A 129 -16.90 -2.78 -2.12
CA SER A 129 -17.85 -2.57 -1.02
C SER A 129 -17.16 -2.61 0.35
N LYS A 130 -16.19 -3.51 0.53
CA LYS A 130 -15.39 -3.62 1.73
C LYS A 130 -14.48 -2.40 1.90
N ILE A 131 -13.81 -1.98 0.82
CA ILE A 131 -12.98 -0.76 0.81
C ILE A 131 -13.82 0.47 1.15
N MET A 132 -15.03 0.60 0.59
CA MET A 132 -15.94 1.71 0.92
C MET A 132 -16.38 1.68 2.39
N THR A 133 -16.63 0.49 2.93
CA THR A 133 -17.00 0.32 4.35
C THR A 133 -15.85 0.75 5.25
N LEU A 134 -14.63 0.28 4.97
CA LEU A 134 -13.41 0.71 5.66
C LEU A 134 -13.25 2.23 5.66
N VAL A 135 -13.34 2.86 4.49
CA VAL A 135 -13.22 4.32 4.35
C VAL A 135 -14.29 5.06 5.16
N ARG A 136 -15.53 4.53 5.23
CA ARG A 136 -16.59 5.11 6.06
C ARG A 136 -16.31 4.95 7.56
N THR A 137 -15.82 3.80 7.98
CA THR A 137 -15.42 3.56 9.37
C THR A 137 -14.37 4.56 9.82
N ILE A 138 -13.31 4.76 9.02
CA ILE A 138 -12.25 5.72 9.34
C ILE A 138 -12.81 7.16 9.37
N ASN A 139 -13.60 7.55 8.37
CA ASN A 139 -14.21 8.89 8.35
C ASN A 139 -15.17 9.13 9.53
N SER A 140 -15.83 8.10 10.05
CA SER A 140 -16.70 8.23 11.23
C SER A 140 -15.94 8.60 12.50
N GLN A 141 -14.63 8.38 12.52
CA GLN A 141 -13.70 8.81 13.57
C GLN A 141 -13.16 10.22 13.31
N ASN A 142 -13.74 10.96 12.35
CA ASN A 142 -13.32 12.30 11.89
C ASN A 142 -11.87 12.35 11.34
N GLN A 143 -11.30 11.20 10.99
CA GLN A 143 -9.98 11.11 10.36
C GLN A 143 -10.12 11.24 8.84
N LYS A 144 -9.26 12.07 8.23
CA LYS A 144 -9.21 12.24 6.78
C LYS A 144 -8.47 11.06 6.13
N VAL A 145 -8.97 10.57 4.99
CA VAL A 145 -8.38 9.44 4.26
C VAL A 145 -7.74 9.89 2.95
N ASN A 146 -6.47 9.55 2.75
CA ASN A 146 -5.73 9.73 1.51
C ASN A 146 -5.67 8.39 0.77
N ILE A 147 -6.25 8.30 -0.43
CA ILE A 147 -6.35 7.04 -1.16
C ILE A 147 -5.56 7.12 -2.47
N LEU A 148 -4.60 6.21 -2.63
CA LEU A 148 -3.83 6.03 -3.85
C LEU A 148 -4.20 4.71 -4.53
N PHE A 149 -4.78 4.79 -5.71
CA PHE A 149 -4.99 3.64 -6.59
C PHE A 149 -3.77 3.40 -7.45
N THR A 150 -3.26 2.19 -7.46
CA THR A 150 -2.18 1.78 -8.36
C THR A 150 -2.76 0.89 -9.46
N GLY A 151 -2.77 1.40 -10.69
CA GLY A 151 -3.42 0.77 -11.83
C GLY A 151 -4.67 1.50 -12.30
N SER A 152 -5.70 0.76 -12.70
CA SER A 152 -6.87 1.31 -13.42
C SER A 152 -7.52 2.48 -12.66
N ILE A 153 -7.25 3.69 -13.15
CA ILE A 153 -7.64 4.99 -12.58
C ILE A 153 -9.18 5.14 -12.55
N PHE A 154 -9.89 4.37 -13.37
CA PHE A 154 -11.36 4.40 -13.47
C PHE A 154 -12.08 3.91 -12.21
N PHE A 155 -11.38 3.23 -11.30
CA PHE A 155 -11.95 2.76 -10.04
C PHE A 155 -12.31 3.90 -9.07
N SER A 156 -11.69 5.08 -9.22
CA SER A 156 -12.00 6.25 -8.37
C SER A 156 -13.44 6.79 -8.59
N ARG A 157 -14.17 6.30 -9.60
CA ARG A 157 -15.57 6.68 -9.84
C ARG A 157 -16.55 6.09 -8.83
N GLY A 158 -16.22 4.96 -8.20
CA GLY A 158 -17.08 4.26 -7.23
C GLY A 158 -16.92 4.77 -5.79
N ILE A 159 -15.73 5.25 -5.41
CA ILE A 159 -15.49 5.91 -4.12
C ILE A 159 -15.83 7.41 -4.27
N ARG A 160 -17.07 7.70 -4.66
CA ARG A 160 -17.57 9.07 -4.76
C ARG A 160 -17.96 9.57 -3.37
N ASN A 161 -17.65 10.84 -3.12
CA ASN A 161 -18.10 11.63 -1.98
C ASN A 161 -19.61 11.48 -1.80
N ASN A 162 -20.03 10.64 -0.85
CA ASN A 162 -21.25 10.95 -0.11
C ASN A 162 -20.96 12.24 0.67
N ASN A 163 -21.89 13.19 0.60
CA ASN A 163 -21.80 14.51 1.21
C ASN A 163 -21.35 14.39 2.68
N GLY A 164 -20.08 14.70 2.98
CA GLY A 164 -19.49 14.63 4.32
C GLY A 164 -18.15 13.89 4.44
N ILE A 165 -17.76 13.09 3.44
CA ILE A 165 -16.51 12.32 3.49
C ILE A 165 -15.30 13.20 3.07
N LYS A 166 -14.30 13.33 3.95
CA LYS A 166 -13.06 14.10 3.70
C LYS A 166 -12.00 13.18 3.11
N ASN A 167 -12.04 12.94 1.79
CA ASN A 167 -11.03 12.13 1.12
C ASN A 167 -10.24 12.91 0.07
N ASP A 168 -8.92 12.68 0.04
CA ASP A 168 -8.08 13.01 -1.11
C ASP A 168 -7.87 11.72 -1.91
N LEU A 169 -8.04 11.76 -3.23
CA LEU A 169 -7.98 10.59 -4.10
C LEU A 169 -6.98 10.79 -5.23
N GLY A 170 -6.30 9.73 -5.66
CA GLY A 170 -5.53 9.76 -6.89
C GLY A 170 -5.21 8.37 -7.40
N GLY A 171 -4.92 8.28 -8.69
CA GLY A 171 -4.54 7.07 -9.37
C GLY A 171 -3.24 7.26 -10.14
N VAL A 172 -2.40 6.24 -10.12
CA VAL A 172 -1.13 6.17 -10.85
C VAL A 172 -1.05 4.86 -11.62
N TYR A 173 -0.15 4.77 -12.60
CA TYR A 173 0.11 3.51 -13.30
C TYR A 173 0.65 2.47 -12.33
N HIS A 174 0.15 1.24 -12.42
CA HIS A 174 0.56 0.14 -11.54
C HIS A 174 2.09 -0.12 -11.61
N PRO A 175 2.77 -0.43 -10.49
CA PRO A 175 4.22 -0.66 -10.49
C PRO A 175 4.60 -2.08 -10.95
N SER A 176 4.06 -2.55 -12.08
CA SER A 176 4.41 -3.87 -12.64
C SER A 176 5.55 -3.75 -13.66
N GLY A 177 6.32 -4.84 -13.82
CA GLY A 177 7.30 -4.96 -14.90
C GLY A 177 6.72 -4.74 -16.31
N TYR A 178 5.43 -5.02 -16.51
CA TYR A 178 4.73 -4.66 -17.75
C TYR A 178 4.74 -3.14 -18.01
N ASN A 179 4.40 -2.33 -17.00
CA ASN A 179 4.38 -0.88 -17.14
C ASN A 179 5.80 -0.30 -17.19
N LEU A 180 6.76 -0.92 -16.50
CA LEU A 180 8.18 -0.57 -16.63
C LEU A 180 8.63 -0.69 -18.10
N ASN A 181 8.28 -1.79 -18.75
CA ASN A 181 8.70 -2.05 -20.13
C ASN A 181 7.91 -1.24 -21.17
N LYS A 182 6.61 -1.02 -20.95
CA LYS A 182 5.73 -0.37 -21.93
C LYS A 182 5.65 1.15 -21.81
N TYR A 183 5.75 1.67 -20.59
CA TYR A 183 5.55 3.07 -20.25
C TYR A 183 6.69 3.59 -19.37
N SER A 184 7.94 3.24 -19.72
CA SER A 184 9.14 3.46 -18.90
C SER A 184 9.27 4.89 -18.35
N ILE A 185 9.10 5.91 -19.19
CA ILE A 185 9.20 7.32 -18.75
C ILE A 185 8.12 7.66 -17.70
N ILE A 186 6.88 7.22 -17.92
CA ILE A 186 5.78 7.46 -16.96
C ILE A 186 6.04 6.66 -15.67
N TYR A 187 6.56 5.44 -15.81
CA TYR A 187 6.91 4.58 -14.69
C TYR A 187 8.01 5.21 -13.83
N GLU A 188 9.09 5.68 -14.45
CA GLU A 188 10.20 6.38 -13.82
C GLU A 188 9.73 7.62 -13.07
N ASP A 189 8.96 8.46 -13.75
CA ASP A 189 8.40 9.67 -13.15
C ASP A 189 7.57 9.40 -11.89
N ILE A 190 6.80 8.31 -11.87
CA ILE A 190 5.95 7.98 -10.72
C ILE A 190 6.76 7.35 -9.60
N TRP A 191 7.53 6.31 -9.91
CA TRP A 191 8.03 5.35 -8.92
C TRP A 191 9.48 5.57 -8.50
N TYR A 192 10.22 6.38 -9.26
CA TYR A 192 11.59 6.78 -8.92
C TYR A 192 11.66 8.28 -8.61
N ASN A 193 10.95 9.12 -9.36
CA ASN A 193 11.00 10.58 -9.21
C ASN A 193 9.83 11.17 -8.40
N PHE A 194 8.82 10.36 -8.04
CA PHE A 194 7.64 10.76 -7.26
C PHE A 194 6.93 12.02 -7.80
N ASN A 195 6.87 12.16 -9.13
CA ASN A 195 6.31 13.31 -9.81
C ASN A 195 4.79 13.41 -9.59
N GLN A 196 4.39 14.42 -8.82
CA GLN A 196 3.01 14.65 -8.41
C GLN A 196 2.05 14.88 -9.60
N ASN A 197 2.55 15.38 -10.73
CA ASN A 197 1.75 15.65 -11.93
C ASN A 197 1.28 14.36 -12.64
N ARG A 198 1.89 13.22 -12.30
CA ARG A 198 1.50 11.91 -12.79
C ARG A 198 0.32 11.31 -12.03
N VAL A 199 -0.04 11.85 -10.86
CA VAL A 199 -1.26 11.45 -10.15
C VAL A 199 -2.48 11.98 -10.90
N LYS A 200 -3.36 11.08 -11.31
CA LYS A 200 -4.61 11.41 -12.00
C LYS A 200 -5.79 11.19 -11.08
N ASN A 201 -6.75 12.10 -11.13
CA ASN A 201 -7.98 11.98 -10.37
C ASN A 201 -9.16 12.22 -11.31
N THR A 202 -10.05 11.25 -11.42
CA THR A 202 -11.27 11.35 -12.26
C THR A 202 -12.52 11.67 -11.44
N SER A 203 -12.35 11.92 -10.14
CA SER A 203 -13.42 12.31 -9.21
C SER A 203 -13.44 13.82 -8.99
N LYS A 204 -14.49 14.32 -8.33
CA LYS A 204 -14.55 15.71 -7.83
C LYS A 204 -13.74 15.93 -6.53
N ALA A 205 -13.09 14.90 -5.99
CA ALA A 205 -12.29 15.01 -4.78
C ALA A 205 -10.97 15.77 -5.06
N LYS A 206 -10.29 16.22 -4.01
CA LYS A 206 -8.93 16.76 -4.15
C LYS A 206 -7.98 15.64 -4.59
N THR A 207 -7.03 15.99 -5.45
CA THR A 207 -5.99 15.06 -5.89
C THR A 207 -5.00 14.82 -4.76
N VAL A 208 -4.79 13.55 -4.38
CA VAL A 208 -3.80 13.17 -3.38
C VAL A 208 -2.38 13.43 -3.91
N LYS A 209 -1.45 13.76 -3.02
CA LYS A 209 -0.02 13.86 -3.34
C LYS A 209 0.70 12.58 -2.92
N LEU A 210 1.61 12.06 -3.76
CA LEU A 210 2.44 10.88 -3.48
C LEU A 210 3.27 11.03 -2.20
N ASN A 211 3.76 12.23 -1.91
CA ASN A 211 4.58 12.46 -0.71
C ASN A 211 3.82 12.29 0.62
N LYS A 212 2.48 12.22 0.58
CA LYS A 212 1.69 11.85 1.76
C LYS A 212 1.85 10.39 2.17
N PHE A 213 2.32 9.53 1.26
CA PHE A 213 2.55 8.11 1.52
C PHE A 213 3.99 7.82 1.94
N MET A 214 4.86 8.83 1.98
CA MET A 214 6.24 8.68 2.45
C MET A 214 6.27 8.69 3.99
N ILE A 215 6.89 7.67 4.59
CA ILE A 215 6.99 7.48 6.04
C ILE A 215 8.44 7.45 6.54
N PHE A 216 9.42 7.12 5.68
CA PHE A 216 10.84 7.23 6.00
C PHE A 216 11.32 8.57 5.42
N LYS A 217 11.69 9.54 6.26
CA LYS A 217 12.12 10.88 5.80
C LYS A 217 13.49 11.21 6.38
#